data_AF-A0A3E2VV91-F1
#
_entry.id   AF-A0A3E2VV91-F1
#
_cell.length_a   1.000
_cell.length_b   1.000
_cell.length_c   1.000
_cell.angle_alpha   90.00
_cell.angle_beta   90.00
_cell.angle_gamma   90.00
#
_symmetry.space_group_name_H-M   'P 1'
#
loop_
_entity.id
_entity.type
_entity.pdbx_description
1 polymer ?
#
loop_
_entity_poly.entity_id
_entity_poly.type
_entity_poly.pdbx_seq_one_letter_code
_entity_poly.pdbx_strand_id
1 'polypeptide(L)'
;MSFDLDNRVKHEKTVRLPDGSIAKITAEPINTGRALSGVWKITGTNGLATMEYWIELEKAGLYTKIKRTWGLAITGIMTSYEDAKINVVRQMESPVLPAVVEGYAKFTYFDNPVVTLWTKSGGVRASISGNQITTELY
;
A
#
# COMPACT_ATOMS: atom_id res chain seq x y z
N MET A 1 -5.53 0.77 8.43
CA MET A 1 -4.86 1.21 9.68
C MET A 1 -4.28 2.58 9.43
N SER A 2 -4.54 3.57 10.29
CA SER A 2 -4.20 4.98 10.06
C SER A 2 -3.01 5.44 10.89
N PHE A 3 -2.15 6.28 10.32
CA PHE A 3 -0.97 6.87 10.97
C PHE A 3 -0.78 8.31 10.59
N ASP A 4 -0.27 9.09 11.53
CA ASP A 4 0.12 10.47 11.28
C ASP A 4 1.35 10.53 10.34
N LEU A 5 1.31 11.42 9.34
CA LEU A 5 2.42 11.65 8.41
C LEU A 5 3.63 12.31 9.10
N ASP A 6 3.43 13.00 10.22
CA ASP A 6 4.50 13.54 11.04
C ASP A 6 5.15 12.46 11.91
N ASN A 7 4.53 11.28 12.03
CA ASN A 7 5.12 10.13 12.71
C ASN A 7 6.12 9.43 11.78
N ARG A 8 7.41 9.69 12.03
CA ARG A 8 8.53 9.21 11.21
C ARG A 8 8.98 7.78 11.55
N VAL A 9 8.07 6.96 12.03
CA VAL A 9 8.36 5.58 12.42
C VAL A 9 7.69 4.63 11.43
N LYS A 10 8.34 3.51 11.15
CA LYS A 10 7.72 2.42 10.40
C LYS A 10 6.50 1.92 11.15
N HIS A 11 5.40 1.78 10.44
CA HIS A 11 4.20 1.24 11.03
C HIS A 11 3.72 -0.04 10.36
N GLU A 12 3.06 -0.90 11.13
CA GLU A 12 2.78 -2.27 10.76
C GLU A 12 1.46 -2.77 11.34
N LYS A 13 0.69 -3.51 10.53
CA LYS A 13 -0.46 -4.30 10.97
C LYS A 13 -0.34 -5.71 10.45
N THR A 14 -0.62 -6.64 11.35
CA THR A 14 -0.88 -8.03 11.02
C THR A 14 -2.38 -8.25 10.93
N VAL A 15 -2.84 -8.88 9.85
CA VAL A 15 -4.23 -9.23 9.58
C VAL A 15 -4.29 -10.74 9.39
N ARG A 16 -5.11 -11.43 10.19
CA ARG A 16 -5.40 -12.85 9.96
C ARG A 16 -6.55 -12.96 8.97
N LEU A 17 -6.34 -13.71 7.89
CA LEU A 17 -7.34 -13.91 6.85
C LEU A 17 -8.28 -15.07 7.19
N PRO A 18 -9.46 -15.15 6.56
CA PRO A 18 -10.41 -16.25 6.76
C PRO A 18 -9.83 -17.64 6.46
N ASP A 19 -8.87 -17.72 5.53
CA ASP A 19 -8.16 -18.96 5.19
C ASP A 19 -7.06 -19.32 6.22
N GLY A 20 -6.93 -18.55 7.29
CA GLY A 20 -5.99 -18.77 8.38
C GLY A 20 -4.59 -18.21 8.12
N SER A 21 -4.29 -17.76 6.90
CA SER A 21 -3.03 -17.11 6.57
C SER A 21 -2.88 -15.75 7.25
N ILE A 22 -1.64 -15.29 7.35
CA ILE A 22 -1.30 -14.03 8.01
C ILE A 22 -0.79 -13.06 6.95
N ALA A 23 -1.54 -11.99 6.75
CA ALA A 23 -1.09 -10.86 5.98
C ALA A 23 -0.49 -9.79 6.88
N LYS A 24 0.50 -9.07 6.37
CA LYS A 24 1.14 -7.96 7.06
C LYS A 24 1.26 -6.78 6.12
N ILE A 25 0.87 -5.61 6.61
CA ILE A 25 0.83 -4.36 5.84
C ILE A 25 1.70 -3.35 6.58
N THR A 26 2.56 -2.66 5.85
CA THR A 26 3.42 -1.61 6.43
C THR A 26 3.34 -0.30 5.66
N ALA A 27 3.43 0.80 6.39
CA ALA A 27 3.72 2.12 5.86
C ALA A 27 5.02 2.61 6.48
N GLU A 28 6.05 2.80 5.67
CA GLU A 28 7.39 3.16 6.11
C GLU A 28 7.79 4.52 5.55
N PRO A 29 8.08 5.52 6.41
CA PRO A 29 8.59 6.81 5.96
C PRO A 29 10.04 6.66 5.47
N ILE A 30 10.30 7.01 4.20
CA ILE A 30 11.63 6.96 3.58
C ILE A 30 12.31 8.32 3.62
N ASN A 31 11.56 9.37 3.31
CA ASN A 31 12.01 10.75 3.42
C ASN A 31 10.82 11.63 3.77
N THR A 32 10.66 11.94 5.05
CA THR A 32 9.57 12.80 5.53
C THR A 32 10.02 14.25 5.46
N GLY A 33 9.41 15.01 4.55
CA GLY A 33 9.57 16.46 4.47
C GLY A 33 8.83 17.17 5.62
N ARG A 34 8.35 18.38 5.36
CA ARG A 34 7.40 19.08 6.24
C ARG A 34 6.05 18.34 6.24
N ALA A 35 5.17 18.68 7.19
CA ALA A 35 3.79 18.17 7.26
C ALA A 35 3.10 18.13 5.89
N LEU A 36 2.29 17.08 5.64
CA LEU A 36 1.61 16.80 4.37
C LEU A 36 2.54 16.49 3.18
N SER A 37 3.82 16.14 3.41
CA SER A 37 4.77 15.84 2.33
C SER A 37 5.78 14.77 2.73
N GLY A 38 6.27 14.02 1.74
CA GLY A 38 7.32 13.03 1.96
C GLY A 38 7.18 11.79 1.10
N VAL A 39 8.16 10.91 1.20
CA VAL A 39 8.22 9.64 0.49
C VAL A 39 7.89 8.52 1.46
N TRP A 40 6.93 7.69 1.07
CA TRP A 40 6.46 6.54 1.82
C TRP A 40 6.62 5.27 1.00
N LYS A 41 7.14 4.22 1.63
CA LYS A 41 7.13 2.88 1.11
C LYS A 41 5.93 2.15 1.70
N ILE A 42 5.09 1.59 0.84
CA ILE A 42 3.94 0.78 1.21
C ILE A 42 4.29 -0.66 0.88
N THR A 43 4.12 -1.55 1.84
CA THR A 43 4.36 -2.98 1.66
C THR A 43 3.15 -3.76 2.13
N GLY A 44 2.80 -4.82 1.42
CA GLY A 44 1.93 -5.86 1.92
C GLY A 44 2.51 -7.22 1.61
N THR A 45 2.41 -8.11 2.58
CA THR A 45 2.75 -9.52 2.43
C THR A 45 1.57 -10.36 2.85
N ASN A 46 1.42 -11.54 2.26
CA ASN A 46 0.45 -12.55 2.67
C ASN A 46 1.10 -13.84 3.18
N GLY A 47 2.38 -13.74 3.60
CA GLY A 47 3.17 -14.86 4.10
C GLY A 47 3.89 -15.66 3.01
N LEU A 48 3.40 -15.65 1.77
CA LEU A 48 4.07 -16.29 0.62
C LEU A 48 4.69 -15.28 -0.34
N ALA A 49 3.94 -14.21 -0.62
CA ALA A 49 4.31 -13.14 -1.54
C ALA A 49 4.35 -11.80 -0.80
N THR A 50 5.19 -10.91 -1.30
CA THR A 50 5.30 -9.53 -0.84
C THR A 50 5.24 -8.61 -2.04
N MET A 51 4.42 -7.57 -1.93
CA MET A 51 4.33 -6.46 -2.86
C MET A 51 4.76 -5.18 -2.15
N GLU A 52 5.53 -4.36 -2.82
CA GLU A 52 5.90 -3.03 -2.33
C GLU A 52 5.89 -1.99 -3.44
N TYR A 53 5.60 -0.74 -3.06
CA TYR A 53 5.64 0.41 -3.94
C TYR A 53 5.90 1.70 -3.15
N TRP A 54 6.32 2.75 -3.85
CA TRP A 54 6.64 4.05 -3.27
C TRP A 54 5.64 5.12 -3.70
N ILE A 55 5.34 6.04 -2.77
CA ILE A 55 4.49 7.21 -2.99
C ILE A 55 5.29 8.44 -2.54
N GLU A 56 5.41 9.45 -3.40
CA GLU A 56 5.83 10.79 -2.99
C GLU A 56 4.60 11.68 -2.86
N LEU A 57 4.48 12.30 -1.69
CA LEU A 57 3.43 13.22 -1.31
C LEU A 57 3.96 14.65 -1.33
N GLU A 58 3.15 15.58 -1.82
CA GLU A 58 3.40 17.01 -1.75
C GLU A 58 2.21 17.74 -1.14
N LYS A 59 2.49 18.85 -0.44
CA LYS A 59 1.47 19.73 0.12
C LYS A 59 0.78 20.52 -0.99
N ALA A 60 -0.55 20.48 -1.01
CA ALA A 60 -1.39 21.25 -1.91
C ALA A 60 -2.42 22.06 -1.08
N GLY A 61 -2.04 23.28 -0.69
CA GLY A 61 -2.85 24.10 0.21
C GLY A 61 -2.93 23.49 1.61
N LEU A 62 -4.13 23.14 2.07
CA LEU A 62 -4.38 22.44 3.33
C LEU A 62 -4.39 20.91 3.19
N TYR A 63 -4.25 20.40 1.96
CA TYR A 63 -4.41 18.99 1.63
C TYR A 63 -3.12 18.36 1.15
N THR A 64 -3.15 17.03 1.05
CA THR A 64 -2.06 16.25 0.45
C THR A 64 -2.39 15.88 -0.99
N LYS A 65 -1.37 15.94 -1.86
CA LYS A 65 -1.43 15.45 -3.23
C LYS A 65 -0.35 14.39 -3.44
N ILE A 66 -0.69 13.34 -4.17
CA ILE A 66 0.27 12.39 -4.71
C ILE A 66 1.03 13.10 -5.82
N LYS A 67 2.35 13.20 -5.71
CA LYS A 67 3.19 13.82 -6.72
C LYS A 67 3.61 12.80 -7.77
N ARG A 68 4.05 11.62 -7.32
CA ARG A 68 4.42 10.49 -8.17
C ARG A 68 4.41 9.18 -7.37
N THR A 69 4.36 8.07 -8.10
CA THR A 69 4.48 6.72 -7.57
C THR A 69 5.48 5.93 -8.40
N TRP A 70 6.19 4.97 -7.79
CA TRP A 70 7.19 4.17 -8.50
C TRP A 70 7.56 2.89 -7.75
N GLY A 71 8.40 2.08 -8.39
CA GLY A 71 9.11 0.98 -7.74
C GLY A 71 8.20 -0.18 -7.35
N LEU A 72 7.18 -0.52 -8.15
CA LEU A 72 6.41 -1.73 -7.86
C LEU A 72 7.36 -2.94 -7.93
N ALA A 73 7.56 -3.60 -6.79
CA ALA A 73 8.34 -4.81 -6.69
C ALA A 73 7.51 -5.91 -6.05
N ILE A 74 7.63 -7.11 -6.60
CA ILE A 74 6.90 -8.30 -6.19
C ILE A 74 7.92 -9.41 -5.97
N THR A 75 7.93 -9.98 -4.78
CA THR A 75 8.88 -11.03 -4.37
C THR A 75 8.15 -12.13 -3.61
N GLY A 76 8.68 -13.34 -3.63
CA GLY A 76 8.15 -14.45 -2.82
C GLY A 76 7.98 -15.75 -3.59
N ILE A 77 7.28 -16.69 -2.95
CA ILE A 77 7.05 -18.04 -3.46
C ILE A 77 5.72 -18.06 -4.21
N MET A 78 5.79 -17.89 -5.52
CA MET A 78 4.65 -17.93 -6.44
C MET A 78 5.09 -18.51 -7.79
N THR A 79 4.16 -19.09 -8.53
CA THR A 79 4.39 -19.60 -9.88
C THR A 79 4.55 -18.46 -10.87
N SER A 80 3.66 -17.47 -10.78
CA SER A 80 3.66 -16.29 -11.64
C SER A 80 2.83 -15.16 -11.01
N TYR A 81 2.97 -13.97 -11.59
CA TYR A 81 2.07 -12.86 -11.35
C TYR A 81 1.75 -12.13 -12.67
N GLU A 82 0.58 -11.51 -12.73
CA GLU A 82 0.11 -10.76 -13.90
C GLU A 82 -0.51 -9.41 -13.50
N ASP A 83 -0.64 -8.52 -14.49
CA ASP A 83 -1.25 -7.19 -14.38
C ASP A 83 -0.65 -6.28 -13.29
N ALA A 84 0.60 -6.53 -12.90
CA ALA A 84 1.30 -5.77 -11.88
C ALA A 84 1.40 -4.27 -12.24
N LYS A 85 0.73 -3.41 -11.45
CA LYS A 85 0.74 -1.95 -11.67
C LYS A 85 0.51 -1.17 -10.38
N ILE A 86 0.90 0.10 -10.42
CA ILE A 86 0.50 1.08 -9.41
C ILE A 86 -0.63 1.90 -10.02
N ASN A 87 -1.77 1.93 -9.35
CA ASN A 87 -2.94 2.69 -9.77
C ASN A 87 -3.14 3.89 -8.84
N VAL A 88 -3.12 5.11 -9.38
CA VAL A 88 -3.50 6.29 -8.62
C VAL A 88 -4.99 6.54 -8.83
N VAL A 89 -5.81 6.02 -7.91
CA VAL A 89 -7.28 6.12 -7.97
C VAL A 89 -7.75 7.56 -7.74
N ARG A 90 -7.08 8.29 -6.84
CA ARG A 90 -7.35 9.71 -6.62
C ARG A 90 -6.06 10.45 -6.30
N GLN A 91 -5.66 11.36 -7.20
CA GLN A 91 -4.40 12.09 -7.09
C GLN A 91 -4.33 13.00 -5.86
N MET A 92 -5.45 13.60 -5.44
CA MET A 92 -5.48 14.67 -4.45
C MET A 92 -6.58 14.45 -3.42
N GLU A 93 -6.25 14.76 -2.17
CA GLU A 93 -7.19 14.80 -1.06
C GLU A 93 -8.13 16.01 -1.17
N SER A 94 -9.36 15.84 -0.69
CA SER A 94 -10.35 16.90 -0.53
C SER A 94 -10.97 16.84 0.89
N PRO A 95 -11.82 17.81 1.29
CA PRO A 95 -12.44 17.79 2.62
C PRO A 95 -13.29 16.55 2.92
N VAL A 96 -13.69 15.79 1.89
CA VAL A 96 -14.58 14.61 2.03
C VAL A 96 -13.96 13.32 1.54
N LEU A 97 -12.82 13.38 0.85
CA LEU A 97 -12.30 12.26 0.06
C LEU A 97 -10.77 12.19 0.12
N PRO A 98 -10.17 11.04 0.48
CA PRO A 98 -8.72 10.88 0.59
C PRO A 98 -8.04 10.84 -0.79
N ALA A 99 -6.76 11.18 -0.87
CA ALA A 99 -5.92 10.74 -2.00
C ALA A 99 -5.70 9.23 -1.91
N VAL A 100 -5.71 8.49 -3.02
CA VAL A 100 -5.69 7.02 -3.01
C VAL A 100 -4.71 6.47 -4.05
N VAL A 101 -3.85 5.57 -3.61
CA VAL A 101 -2.93 4.77 -4.45
C VAL A 101 -3.09 3.30 -4.10
N GLU A 102 -3.09 2.45 -5.12
CA GLU A 102 -3.15 0.98 -5.00
C GLU A 102 -1.95 0.36 -5.71
N GLY A 103 -1.20 -0.47 -4.99
CA GLY A 103 -0.39 -1.51 -5.62
C GLY A 103 -1.31 -2.68 -5.97
N TYR A 104 -1.25 -3.14 -7.21
CA TYR A 104 -2.13 -4.17 -7.73
C TYR A 104 -1.30 -5.24 -8.45
N ALA A 105 -1.60 -6.51 -8.20
CA ALA A 105 -1.16 -7.64 -9.02
C ALA A 105 -2.08 -8.83 -8.78
N LYS A 106 -2.11 -9.77 -9.74
CA LYS A 106 -2.79 -11.05 -9.58
C LYS A 106 -1.76 -12.17 -9.46
N PHE A 107 -1.84 -12.96 -8.39
CA PHE A 107 -0.87 -13.99 -8.06
C PHE A 107 -1.37 -15.39 -8.36
N THR A 108 -0.49 -16.19 -8.93
CA THR A 108 -0.68 -17.63 -9.13
C THR A 108 0.28 -18.38 -8.21
N TYR A 109 -0.25 -19.13 -7.25
CA TYR A 109 0.55 -19.91 -6.30
C TYR A 109 0.76 -21.35 -6.77
N PHE A 110 1.86 -21.98 -6.33
CA PHE A 110 2.14 -23.41 -6.55
C PHE A 110 1.13 -24.26 -5.81
N ASP A 111 0.22 -24.97 -6.49
CA ASP A 111 -0.70 -26.00 -5.98
C ASP A 111 -1.06 -25.90 -4.48
N ASN A 112 -1.35 -24.67 -4.02
CA ASN A 112 -1.56 -24.36 -2.62
C ASN A 112 -2.98 -23.83 -2.47
N PRO A 113 -3.94 -24.71 -2.12
CA PRO A 113 -5.34 -24.33 -2.01
C PRO A 113 -5.63 -23.45 -0.80
N VAL A 114 -4.64 -23.24 0.10
CA VAL A 114 -4.83 -22.51 1.36
C VAL A 114 -4.69 -21.01 1.17
N VAL A 115 -3.87 -20.53 0.24
CA VAL A 115 -3.66 -19.08 0.05
C VAL A 115 -4.50 -18.57 -1.12
N THR A 116 -5.54 -17.82 -0.78
CA THR A 116 -6.48 -17.29 -1.78
C THR A 116 -6.32 -15.79 -2.02
N LEU A 117 -5.61 -15.09 -1.15
CA LEU A 117 -5.41 -13.64 -1.27
C LEU A 117 -4.68 -13.29 -2.57
N TRP A 118 -5.17 -12.26 -3.28
CA TRP A 118 -4.61 -11.73 -4.53
C TRP A 118 -4.68 -12.68 -5.74
N THR A 119 -5.43 -13.79 -5.66
CA THR A 119 -5.62 -14.73 -6.79
C THR A 119 -6.61 -14.26 -7.85
N LYS A 120 -7.57 -13.38 -7.48
CA LYS A 120 -8.57 -12.84 -8.41
C LYS A 120 -8.25 -11.44 -8.91
N SER A 121 -7.59 -10.64 -8.10
CA SER A 121 -7.23 -9.22 -8.28
C SER A 121 -7.04 -8.64 -6.89
N GLY A 122 -5.91 -8.01 -6.58
CA GLY A 122 -5.77 -7.28 -5.33
C GLY A 122 -4.36 -6.79 -5.06
N GLY A 123 -4.16 -6.22 -3.89
CA GLY A 123 -2.85 -5.81 -3.42
C GLY A 123 -2.96 -5.02 -2.13
N VAL A 124 -2.34 -3.85 -2.14
CA VAL A 124 -2.25 -2.99 -0.96
C VAL A 124 -2.64 -1.59 -1.37
N ARG A 125 -3.55 -1.00 -0.62
CA ARG A 125 -4.00 0.37 -0.80
C ARG A 125 -3.39 1.27 0.26
N ALA A 126 -3.06 2.49 -0.14
CA ALA A 126 -2.79 3.61 0.73
C ALA A 126 -3.78 4.76 0.45
N SER A 127 -4.41 5.25 1.51
CA SER A 127 -5.37 6.36 1.49
C SER A 127 -4.83 7.48 2.39
N ILE A 128 -4.69 8.69 1.85
CA ILE A 128 -4.12 9.83 2.56
C ILE A 128 -5.20 10.86 2.82
N SER A 129 -5.44 11.18 4.10
CA SER A 129 -6.31 12.30 4.49
C SER A 129 -5.97 12.84 5.88
N GLY A 130 -6.11 14.15 6.08
CA GLY A 130 -6.03 14.79 7.39
C GLY A 130 -4.66 14.66 8.03
N ASN A 131 -3.59 14.76 7.23
CA ASN A 131 -2.23 14.45 7.66
C ASN A 131 -2.03 13.01 8.12
N GLN A 132 -2.87 12.08 7.65
CA GLN A 132 -2.74 10.67 7.97
C GLN A 132 -2.65 9.80 6.72
N ILE A 133 -1.89 8.72 6.81
CA ILE A 133 -1.87 7.63 5.83
C ILE A 133 -2.53 6.39 6.42
N THR A 134 -3.54 5.89 5.70
CA THR A 134 -4.24 4.66 6.02
C THR A 134 -3.89 3.57 5.03
N THR A 135 -3.42 2.41 5.50
CA THR A 135 -3.15 1.24 4.64
C THR A 135 -4.10 0.07 4.90
N GLU A 136 -4.46 -0.63 3.83
CA GLU A 136 -5.34 -1.81 3.86
C GLU A 136 -5.03 -2.78 2.71
N LEU A 137 -5.49 -4.03 2.86
CA LEU A 137 -5.50 -4.98 1.75
C LEU A 137 -6.66 -4.62 0.82
N TYR A 138 -6.42 -4.77 -0.47
CA TYR A 138 -7.38 -4.53 -1.54
C TYR A 138 -7.51 -5.79 -2.40
#